data_AF-A0A5C6XIG5-F1
#
_entry.id   AF-A0A5C6XIG5-F1
#
_cell.length_a   1.000
_cell.length_b   1.000
_cell.length_c   1.000
_cell.angle_alpha   90.00
_cell.angle_beta   90.00
_cell.angle_gamma   90.00
#
_symmetry.space_group_name_H-M   'P 1'
#
loop_
_entity.id
_entity.type
_entity.pdbx_description
1 polymer ?
#
loop_
_entity_poly.entity_id
_entity_poly.type
_entity_poly.pdbx_seq_one_letter_code
_entity_poly.pdbx_strand_id
1 'polypeptide(L)'
;MFQSPLNILLRWHPHNATFRLMALLFSFAGLCHLWLADAWIPEWIAGNALFLTGILALPLSPSLIPWAFCALGKALPLLLGRDHLNQSLLLMLIALAAMLLCAIGGWRAARRSSALDLLALPPDALTESPGRHAAPRLTDAFFHFSRGLTVAVYAMSAFHKLNRDFVDPTLSCASYGVDKLANYLSLSLTDLPAGLLLRQLAPALVIGAELTIALLYIVGRRKAALLLALAFHIPLTLTMAPAFAFVMLIGHAAFLSDEDLRLFAERGRQFGAWIIGGALLMITLTTVLHGGTDDWTMLPREALLWALLFWAALTPLSPRALWRPTLPGQPTSRAARGLATLAVALYLVHALTPYLGLRFQHTAAMVSNLRIDRGCWNHLVIPERWRLRDDYIRVDEVYFHKPGFIAEYEDKVLDQLWNTTQVRQMRRNWCKDEVRPFYLKGTWRAEPFEIDDLCADPLPWPFERAGVFGEEIFEDHLRFQRNLPRTCPAACIH
;
A
#
# COMPACT_ATOMS: atom_id res chain seq x y z
N MET A 1 -35.75 21.44 -13.24
CA MET A 1 -35.47 20.04 -12.86
C MET A 1 -35.30 19.98 -11.35
N PHE A 2 -36.22 19.33 -10.64
CA PHE A 2 -36.11 19.14 -9.19
C PHE A 2 -34.95 18.17 -8.90
N GLN A 3 -33.95 18.61 -8.14
CA GLN A 3 -32.92 17.71 -7.64
C GLN A 3 -33.51 16.93 -6.47
N SER A 4 -33.74 15.63 -6.64
CA SER A 4 -34.14 14.79 -5.52
C SER A 4 -33.02 14.77 -4.45
N PRO A 5 -33.35 14.64 -3.15
CA PRO A 5 -32.35 14.50 -2.08
C PRO A 5 -31.33 13.38 -2.35
N LEU A 6 -31.78 12.30 -3.00
CA LEU A 6 -30.93 11.20 -3.44
C LEU A 6 -29.89 11.66 -4.48
N ASN A 7 -30.28 12.48 -5.45
CA ASN A 7 -29.36 12.97 -6.47
C ASN A 7 -28.30 13.89 -5.86
N ILE A 8 -28.67 14.72 -4.88
CA ILE A 8 -27.73 15.55 -4.11
C ILE A 8 -26.74 14.66 -3.34
N LEU A 9 -27.24 13.62 -2.64
CA LEU A 9 -26.40 12.68 -1.91
C LEU A 9 -25.36 11.99 -2.82
N LEU A 10 -25.83 11.48 -3.96
CA LEU A 10 -25.00 10.67 -4.86
C LEU A 10 -23.98 11.52 -5.64
N ARG A 11 -24.29 12.78 -5.96
CA ARG A 11 -23.41 13.66 -6.75
C ARG A 11 -22.52 14.57 -5.93
N TRP A 12 -22.73 14.67 -4.62
CA TRP A 12 -21.95 15.57 -3.78
C TRP A 12 -20.48 15.14 -3.72
N HIS A 13 -19.59 16.12 -3.90
CA HIS A 13 -18.17 15.98 -3.64
C HIS A 13 -17.55 17.34 -3.29
N PRO A 14 -16.38 17.38 -2.62
CA PRO A 14 -15.61 18.60 -2.45
C PRO A 14 -15.23 19.21 -3.82
N HIS A 15 -15.34 20.54 -3.95
CA HIS A 15 -14.96 21.26 -5.17
C HIS A 15 -13.51 21.78 -5.18
N ASN A 16 -12.74 21.54 -4.12
CA ASN A 16 -11.37 22.05 -4.03
C ASN A 16 -10.43 21.32 -5.01
N ALA A 17 -9.39 22.03 -5.46
CA ALA A 17 -8.47 21.54 -6.49
C ALA A 17 -7.62 20.38 -5.97
N THR A 18 -7.18 20.41 -4.71
CA THR A 18 -6.40 19.33 -4.10
C THR A 18 -7.14 18.00 -4.08
N PHE A 19 -8.43 17.98 -3.76
CA PHE A 19 -9.25 16.76 -3.73
C PHE A 19 -9.44 16.19 -5.14
N ARG A 20 -9.65 17.06 -6.14
CA ARG A 20 -9.70 16.64 -7.56
C ARG A 20 -8.36 16.06 -8.02
N LEU A 21 -7.24 16.69 -7.66
CA LEU A 21 -5.92 16.16 -7.94
C LEU A 21 -5.73 14.79 -7.27
N MET A 22 -6.11 14.64 -6.00
CA MET A 22 -6.02 13.35 -5.31
C MET A 22 -6.89 12.28 -5.97
N ALA A 23 -8.09 12.61 -6.44
CA ALA A 23 -8.92 11.67 -7.18
C ALA A 23 -8.25 11.25 -8.50
N LEU A 24 -7.66 12.19 -9.24
CA LEU A 24 -6.91 11.89 -10.47
C LEU A 24 -5.67 11.02 -10.20
N LEU A 25 -4.89 11.35 -9.17
CA LEU A 25 -3.72 10.56 -8.76
C LEU A 25 -4.14 9.18 -8.25
N PHE A 26 -5.27 9.07 -7.56
CA PHE A 26 -5.83 7.79 -7.14
C PHE A 26 -6.21 6.95 -8.35
N SER A 27 -6.88 7.54 -9.34
CA SER A 27 -7.21 6.84 -10.59
C SER A 27 -5.96 6.35 -11.32
N PHE A 28 -4.96 7.21 -11.45
CA PHE A 28 -3.69 6.86 -12.08
C PHE A 28 -2.97 5.73 -11.32
N ALA A 29 -2.81 5.85 -10.00
CA ALA A 29 -2.22 4.81 -9.16
C ALA A 29 -3.00 3.50 -9.25
N GLY A 30 -4.33 3.57 -9.32
CA GLY A 30 -5.20 2.42 -9.51
C GLY A 30 -4.98 1.72 -10.84
N LEU A 31 -4.80 2.47 -11.93
CA LEU A 31 -4.45 1.92 -13.25
C LEU A 31 -3.07 1.26 -13.23
N CYS A 32 -2.07 1.90 -12.61
CA CYS A 32 -0.74 1.30 -12.43
C CYS A 32 -0.80 0.01 -11.62
N HIS A 33 -1.65 -0.04 -10.60
CA HIS A 33 -1.85 -1.22 -9.77
C HIS A 33 -2.55 -2.36 -10.54
N LEU A 34 -3.57 -2.07 -11.34
CA LEU A 34 -4.24 -3.07 -12.19
C LEU A 34 -3.35 -3.60 -13.32
N TRP A 35 -2.26 -2.90 -13.64
CA TRP A 35 -1.28 -3.37 -14.60
C TRP A 35 -0.39 -4.48 -14.02
N LEU A 36 -0.27 -4.61 -12.70
CA LEU A 36 0.60 -5.63 -12.11
C LEU A 36 0.16 -7.04 -12.50
N ALA A 37 1.10 -7.95 -12.69
CA ALA A 37 0.80 -9.35 -13.02
C ALA A 37 -0.14 -9.99 -11.98
N ASP A 38 0.06 -9.68 -10.69
CA ASP A 38 -0.80 -10.16 -9.61
C ASP A 38 -2.27 -9.73 -9.76
N ALA A 39 -2.56 -8.61 -10.43
CA ALA A 39 -3.93 -8.13 -10.64
C ALA A 39 -4.75 -9.06 -11.55
N TRP A 40 -4.12 -10.01 -12.25
CA TRP A 40 -4.78 -10.91 -13.18
C TRP A 40 -5.09 -12.29 -12.58
N ILE A 41 -4.95 -12.43 -11.26
CA ILE A 41 -5.41 -13.60 -10.52
C ILE A 41 -6.94 -13.74 -10.69
N PRO A 42 -7.47 -14.90 -11.15
CA PRO A 42 -8.89 -15.08 -11.45
C PRO A 42 -9.83 -14.69 -10.31
N GLU A 43 -9.45 -14.99 -9.08
CA GLU A 43 -10.20 -14.68 -7.86
C GLU A 43 -10.35 -13.17 -7.62
N TRP A 44 -9.56 -12.33 -8.30
CA TRP A 44 -9.60 -10.88 -8.16
C TRP A 44 -10.42 -10.20 -9.25
N ILE A 45 -10.85 -10.91 -10.30
CA ILE A 45 -11.51 -10.33 -11.48
C ILE A 45 -12.72 -9.48 -11.09
N ALA A 46 -13.60 -10.00 -10.22
CA ALA A 46 -14.80 -9.27 -9.80
C ALA A 46 -14.44 -7.99 -9.03
N GLY A 47 -13.49 -8.07 -8.09
CA GLY A 47 -13.00 -6.91 -7.35
C GLY A 47 -12.32 -5.89 -8.27
N ASN A 48 -11.51 -6.35 -9.21
CA ASN A 48 -10.80 -5.50 -10.16
C ASN A 48 -11.72 -4.85 -11.19
N ALA A 49 -12.80 -5.50 -11.61
CA ALA A 49 -13.82 -4.88 -12.45
C ALA A 49 -14.54 -3.73 -11.72
N LEU A 50 -14.93 -3.94 -10.45
CA LEU A 50 -15.49 -2.87 -9.62
C LEU A 50 -14.48 -1.72 -9.43
N PHE A 51 -13.23 -2.06 -9.10
CA PHE A 51 -12.17 -1.10 -8.90
C PHE A 51 -11.90 -0.27 -10.17
N LEU A 52 -11.77 -0.93 -11.33
CA LEU A 52 -11.58 -0.29 -12.64
C LEU A 52 -12.72 0.69 -12.96
N THR A 53 -13.97 0.25 -12.73
CA THR A 53 -15.15 1.11 -12.93
C THR A 53 -15.09 2.36 -12.06
N GLY A 54 -14.70 2.19 -10.78
CA GLY A 54 -14.53 3.31 -9.86
C GLY A 54 -13.44 4.29 -10.32
N ILE A 55 -12.24 3.80 -10.63
CA ILE A 55 -11.11 4.66 -11.00
C ILE A 55 -11.30 5.37 -12.34
N LEU A 56 -12.05 4.80 -13.30
CA LEU A 56 -12.38 5.48 -14.56
C LEU A 56 -13.44 6.58 -14.36
N ALA A 57 -14.33 6.43 -13.38
CA ALA A 57 -15.37 7.41 -13.10
C ALA A 57 -14.89 8.58 -12.22
N LEU A 58 -13.88 8.37 -11.36
CA LEU A 58 -13.36 9.38 -10.43
C LEU A 58 -12.94 10.72 -11.09
N PRO A 59 -12.23 10.76 -12.24
CA PRO A 59 -11.83 12.01 -12.87
C PRO A 59 -13.02 12.84 -13.36
N LEU A 60 -14.15 12.19 -13.67
CA LEU A 60 -15.37 12.82 -14.16
C LEU A 60 -16.26 13.29 -13.00
N SER A 61 -16.41 12.46 -11.97
CA SER A 61 -17.23 12.76 -10.79
C SER A 61 -16.65 12.06 -9.56
N PRO A 62 -15.83 12.75 -8.73
CA PRO A 62 -15.23 12.15 -7.54
C PRO A 62 -16.23 12.08 -6.37
N SER A 63 -17.38 11.47 -6.62
CA SER A 63 -18.56 11.40 -5.76
C SER A 63 -18.65 10.05 -5.02
N LEU A 64 -19.76 9.82 -4.32
CA LEU A 64 -19.92 8.65 -3.45
C LEU A 64 -19.76 7.32 -4.19
N ILE A 65 -20.41 7.16 -5.35
CA ILE A 65 -20.47 5.87 -6.05
C ILE A 65 -19.08 5.44 -6.55
N PRO A 66 -18.30 6.27 -7.26
CA PRO A 66 -16.97 5.86 -7.72
C PRO A 66 -16.02 5.51 -6.57
N TRP A 67 -16.05 6.25 -5.46
CA TRP A 67 -15.26 5.92 -4.27
C TRP A 67 -15.72 4.61 -3.61
N ALA A 68 -17.02 4.32 -3.57
CA ALA A 68 -17.54 3.06 -3.06
C ALA A 68 -17.08 1.87 -3.92
N PHE A 69 -17.13 2.00 -5.24
CA PHE A 69 -16.60 0.99 -6.16
C PHE A 69 -15.10 0.78 -5.97
N CYS A 70 -14.32 1.84 -5.75
CA CYS A 70 -12.90 1.72 -5.43
C CYS A 70 -12.65 0.98 -4.11
N ALA A 71 -13.40 1.33 -3.05
CA ALA A 71 -13.24 0.73 -1.73
C ALA A 71 -13.63 -0.77 -1.75
N LEU A 72 -14.81 -1.10 -2.29
CA LEU A 72 -15.29 -2.48 -2.39
C LEU A 72 -14.42 -3.32 -3.32
N GLY A 73 -14.01 -2.74 -4.46
CA GLY A 73 -13.16 -3.41 -5.44
C GLY A 73 -11.80 -3.83 -4.88
N LYS A 74 -11.27 -3.10 -3.87
CA LYS A 74 -10.05 -3.51 -3.14
C LYS A 74 -10.32 -4.35 -1.91
N ALA A 75 -11.42 -4.12 -1.20
CA ALA A 75 -11.79 -4.94 -0.06
C ALA A 75 -12.02 -6.41 -0.43
N LEU A 76 -12.62 -6.68 -1.60
CA LEU A 76 -12.90 -8.05 -2.04
C LEU A 76 -11.62 -8.90 -2.20
N PRO A 77 -10.60 -8.52 -3.01
CA PRO A 77 -9.33 -9.27 -3.08
C PRO A 77 -8.59 -9.35 -1.75
N LEU A 78 -8.61 -8.29 -0.93
CA LEU A 78 -7.97 -8.29 0.39
C LEU A 78 -8.58 -9.31 1.34
N LEU A 79 -9.91 -9.37 1.39
CA LEU A 79 -10.64 -10.24 2.32
C LEU A 79 -10.77 -11.67 1.80
N LEU A 80 -10.99 -11.85 0.49
CA LEU A 80 -11.37 -13.14 -0.11
C LEU A 80 -10.34 -13.68 -1.12
N GLY A 81 -9.50 -12.81 -1.69
CA GLY A 81 -8.64 -13.14 -2.82
C GLY A 81 -7.20 -13.50 -2.45
N ARG A 82 -6.80 -13.47 -1.18
CA ARG A 82 -5.39 -13.61 -0.76
C ARG A 82 -4.48 -12.50 -1.30
N ASP A 83 -5.03 -11.31 -1.53
CA ASP A 83 -4.19 -10.16 -1.86
C ASP A 83 -3.20 -9.91 -0.73
N HIS A 84 -1.94 -9.74 -1.09
CA HIS A 84 -0.80 -9.58 -0.19
C HIS A 84 -0.13 -8.20 -0.33
N LEU A 85 -0.62 -7.38 -1.26
CA LEU A 85 0.00 -6.12 -1.63
C LEU A 85 -0.41 -5.03 -0.64
N ASN A 86 0.57 -4.45 0.08
CA ASN A 86 0.32 -3.36 1.04
C ASN A 86 -0.37 -2.14 0.39
N GLN A 87 -0.03 -1.87 -0.88
CA GLN A 87 -0.68 -0.84 -1.69
C GLN A 87 -2.20 -1.02 -1.85
N SER A 88 -2.71 -2.26 -1.89
CA SER A 88 -4.15 -2.52 -1.97
C SER A 88 -4.87 -2.07 -0.70
N LEU A 89 -4.29 -2.32 0.47
CA LEU A 89 -4.82 -1.83 1.74
C LEU A 89 -4.84 -0.30 1.75
N LEU A 90 -3.77 0.36 1.34
CA LEU A 90 -3.70 1.82 1.30
C LEU A 90 -4.74 2.43 0.35
N LEU A 91 -4.88 1.88 -0.85
CA LEU A 91 -5.92 2.30 -1.81
C LEU A 91 -7.32 2.10 -1.22
N MET A 92 -7.60 0.97 -0.58
CA MET A 92 -8.87 0.70 0.09
C MET A 92 -9.15 1.71 1.20
N LEU A 93 -8.18 1.97 2.09
CA LEU A 93 -8.32 2.90 3.21
C LEU A 93 -8.56 4.35 2.75
N ILE A 94 -7.83 4.80 1.73
CA ILE A 94 -8.02 6.14 1.14
C ILE A 94 -9.40 6.23 0.47
N ALA A 95 -9.79 5.23 -0.33
CA ALA A 95 -11.10 5.20 -0.98
C ALA A 95 -12.25 5.18 0.03
N LEU A 96 -12.12 4.39 1.11
CA LEU A 96 -13.10 4.34 2.19
C LEU A 96 -13.25 5.69 2.89
N ALA A 97 -12.14 6.37 3.19
CA ALA A 97 -12.17 7.69 3.80
C ALA A 97 -12.82 8.73 2.89
N ALA A 98 -12.53 8.70 1.58
CA ALA A 98 -13.15 9.57 0.59
C ALA A 98 -14.65 9.26 0.38
N MET A 99 -15.03 7.98 0.38
CA MET A 99 -16.42 7.53 0.32
C MET A 99 -17.21 8.07 1.53
N LEU A 100 -16.68 7.94 2.74
CA LEU A 100 -17.31 8.46 3.96
C LEU A 100 -17.44 9.99 3.94
N LEU A 101 -16.41 10.69 3.45
CA LEU A 101 -16.46 12.13 3.21
C LEU A 101 -17.63 12.50 2.30
N CYS A 102 -17.74 11.83 1.14
CA CYS A 102 -18.81 12.05 0.17
C CYS A 102 -20.20 11.74 0.73
N ALA A 103 -20.36 10.61 1.41
CA ALA A 103 -21.63 10.20 2.01
C ALA A 103 -22.12 11.21 3.06
N ILE A 104 -21.27 11.59 4.01
CA ILE A 104 -21.64 12.50 5.10
C ILE A 104 -21.88 13.92 4.56
N GLY A 105 -21.05 14.37 3.62
CA GLY A 105 -21.21 15.67 2.98
C GLY A 105 -22.50 15.76 2.16
N GLY A 106 -22.79 14.75 1.34
CA GLY A 106 -24.01 14.66 0.55
C GLY A 106 -25.27 14.57 1.42
N TRP A 107 -25.24 13.80 2.50
CA TRP A 107 -26.36 13.70 3.44
C TRP A 107 -26.68 15.03 4.12
N ARG A 108 -25.64 15.78 4.53
CA ARG A 108 -25.80 17.12 5.11
C ARG A 108 -26.34 18.12 4.09
N ALA A 109 -25.87 18.05 2.84
CA ALA A 109 -26.36 18.91 1.77
C ALA A 109 -27.85 18.64 1.48
N ALA A 110 -28.22 17.37 1.34
CA ALA A 110 -29.60 16.95 1.09
C ALA A 110 -30.57 17.41 2.19
N ARG A 111 -30.20 17.24 3.47
CA ARG A 111 -31.03 17.70 4.60
C ARG A 111 -31.26 19.21 4.61
N ARG A 112 -30.26 20.00 4.21
CA ARG A 112 -30.39 21.47 4.16
C ARG A 112 -31.32 21.91 3.04
N SER A 113 -31.24 21.28 1.87
CA SER A 113 -32.14 21.56 0.76
C SER A 113 -33.59 21.31 1.16
N SER A 114 -33.88 20.19 1.81
CA SER A 114 -35.23 19.88 2.30
C SER A 114 -35.74 20.88 3.36
N ALA A 115 -34.85 21.41 4.21
CA ALA A 115 -35.22 22.41 5.21
C ALA A 115 -35.50 23.80 4.60
N LEU A 116 -34.75 24.16 3.54
CA LEU A 116 -34.97 25.41 2.80
C LEU A 116 -36.23 25.36 1.94
N ASP A 117 -36.61 24.20 1.37
CA ASP A 117 -37.87 24.08 0.63
C ASP A 117 -39.10 24.26 1.53
N LEU A 118 -38.98 23.97 2.84
CA LEU A 118 -40.05 24.15 3.83
C LEU A 118 -40.18 25.59 4.32
N LEU A 119 -39.08 26.34 4.32
CA LEU A 119 -39.05 27.74 4.68
C LEU A 119 -39.09 28.53 3.37
N ALA A 120 -40.27 28.94 2.91
CA ALA A 120 -40.46 29.79 1.72
C ALA A 120 -39.77 31.15 1.90
N LEU A 121 -38.44 31.14 1.90
CA LEU A 121 -37.59 32.29 2.10
C LEU A 121 -37.60 33.14 0.82
N PRO A 122 -37.54 34.46 0.97
CA PRO A 122 -37.54 35.37 -0.16
C PRO A 122 -36.41 35.03 -1.14
N PRO A 123 -36.63 35.20 -2.46
CA PRO A 123 -35.71 34.81 -3.53
C PRO A 123 -34.27 35.31 -3.35
N ASP A 124 -34.11 36.45 -2.68
CA ASP A 124 -32.81 37.09 -2.46
C ASP A 124 -31.92 36.31 -1.48
N ALA A 125 -32.51 35.55 -0.55
CA ALA A 125 -31.77 34.66 0.37
C ALA A 125 -31.21 33.41 -0.31
N LEU A 126 -31.60 33.10 -1.55
CA LEU A 126 -31.12 31.96 -2.32
C LEU A 126 -29.81 32.24 -3.08
N THR A 127 -29.33 33.48 -3.09
CA THR A 127 -28.09 33.84 -3.81
C THR A 127 -26.81 33.47 -3.06
N GLU A 128 -26.86 33.33 -1.73
CA GLU A 128 -25.75 32.75 -0.97
C GLU A 128 -25.80 31.22 -1.02
N SER A 129 -25.02 30.63 -1.94
CA SER A 129 -24.91 29.18 -2.13
C SER A 129 -24.68 28.44 -0.78
N PRO A 130 -25.70 27.75 -0.21
CA PRO A 130 -25.71 27.26 1.18
C PRO A 130 -24.71 26.13 1.49
N GLY A 131 -23.91 25.72 0.50
CA GLY A 131 -22.98 24.59 0.56
C GLY A 131 -21.56 24.92 1.04
N ARG A 132 -21.13 26.19 1.03
CA ARG A 132 -19.69 26.51 1.21
C ARG A 132 -19.14 26.32 2.63
N HIS A 133 -19.95 26.45 3.69
CA HIS A 133 -19.41 26.49 5.06
C HIS A 133 -19.21 25.11 5.75
N ALA A 134 -19.93 24.05 5.34
CA ALA A 134 -19.83 22.73 6.00
C ALA A 134 -18.89 21.74 5.30
N ALA A 135 -18.78 21.83 3.96
CA ALA A 135 -17.86 21.04 3.14
C ALA A 135 -16.39 21.10 3.57
N PRO A 136 -15.86 22.26 4.03
CA PRO A 136 -14.43 22.35 4.31
C PRO A 136 -14.01 21.57 5.56
N ARG A 137 -14.89 21.46 6.57
CA ARG A 137 -14.57 20.75 7.82
C ARG A 137 -14.32 19.26 7.61
N LEU A 138 -15.12 18.61 6.76
CA LEU A 138 -14.97 17.19 6.46
C LEU A 138 -13.77 16.94 5.54
N THR A 139 -13.56 17.83 4.57
CA THR A 139 -12.42 17.76 3.66
C THR A 139 -11.10 17.86 4.42
N ASP A 140 -11.00 18.79 5.39
CA ASP A 140 -9.81 18.90 6.23
C ASP A 140 -9.55 17.65 7.06
N ALA A 141 -10.60 16.95 7.52
CA ALA A 141 -10.44 15.68 8.24
C ALA A 141 -9.93 14.56 7.33
N PHE A 142 -10.41 14.49 6.09
CA PHE A 142 -9.89 13.57 5.08
C PHE A 142 -8.41 13.84 4.79
N PHE A 143 -8.01 15.10 4.57
CA PHE A 143 -6.59 15.41 4.36
C PHE A 143 -5.75 15.13 5.60
N HIS A 144 -6.26 15.38 6.81
CA HIS A 144 -5.59 15.02 8.06
C HIS A 144 -5.33 13.52 8.15
N PHE A 145 -6.32 12.70 7.80
CA PHE A 145 -6.18 11.25 7.70
C PHE A 145 -5.12 10.85 6.67
N SER A 146 -5.22 11.33 5.41
CA SER A 146 -4.28 10.97 4.35
C SER A 146 -2.83 11.37 4.67
N ARG A 147 -2.62 12.55 5.26
CA ARG A 147 -1.31 13.01 5.73
C ARG A 147 -0.77 12.11 6.84
N GLY A 148 -1.59 11.83 7.84
CA GLY A 148 -1.21 10.97 8.96
C GLY A 148 -0.89 9.54 8.51
N LEU A 149 -1.70 8.98 7.60
CA LEU A 149 -1.46 7.67 6.99
C LEU A 149 -0.13 7.66 6.22
N THR A 150 0.15 8.69 5.42
CA THR A 150 1.41 8.79 4.66
C THR A 150 2.63 8.80 5.58
N VAL A 151 2.60 9.63 6.64
CA VAL A 151 3.66 9.70 7.64
C VAL A 151 3.80 8.36 8.37
N ALA A 152 2.68 7.75 8.77
CA ALA A 152 2.67 6.46 9.46
C ALA A 152 3.29 5.35 8.60
N VAL A 153 2.96 5.28 7.30
CA VAL A 153 3.54 4.29 6.38
C VAL A 153 5.06 4.43 6.32
N TYR A 154 5.60 5.63 6.10
CA TYR A 154 7.05 5.83 6.06
C TYR A 154 7.74 5.51 7.39
N ALA A 155 7.16 5.97 8.51
CA ALA A 155 7.71 5.70 9.83
C ALA A 155 7.72 4.20 10.15
N MET A 156 6.63 3.49 9.84
CA MET A 156 6.53 2.05 10.08
C MET A 156 7.41 1.25 9.11
N SER A 157 7.52 1.63 7.85
CA SER A 157 8.45 1.01 6.91
C SER A 157 9.90 1.08 7.40
N ALA A 158 10.31 2.23 7.93
CA ALA A 158 11.64 2.41 8.51
C ALA A 158 11.80 1.55 9.78
N PHE A 159 10.78 1.53 10.64
CA PHE A 159 10.79 0.76 11.87
C PHE A 159 10.90 -0.75 11.62
N HIS A 160 10.15 -1.29 10.67
CA HIS A 160 10.22 -2.71 10.30
C HIS A 160 11.59 -3.12 9.78
N LYS A 161 12.33 -2.20 9.17
CA LYS A 161 13.71 -2.40 8.70
C LYS A 161 14.78 -2.32 9.80
N LEU A 162 14.42 -1.98 11.04
CA LEU A 162 15.32 -2.05 12.20
C LEU A 162 15.45 -3.49 12.73
N ASN A 163 15.94 -4.39 11.87
CA ASN A 163 16.18 -5.80 12.18
C ASN A 163 17.57 -6.25 11.69
N ARG A 164 18.08 -7.33 12.28
CA ARG A 164 19.44 -7.86 12.06
C ARG A 164 19.73 -8.16 10.59
N ASP A 165 18.80 -8.81 9.90
CA ASP A 165 19.01 -9.25 8.53
C ASP A 165 18.94 -8.07 7.54
N PHE A 166 18.11 -7.06 7.82
CA PHE A 166 18.06 -5.86 6.98
C PHE A 166 19.31 -4.99 7.11
N VAL A 167 19.89 -4.86 8.30
CA VAL A 167 21.10 -4.04 8.49
C VAL A 167 22.38 -4.74 8.02
N ASP A 168 22.34 -6.06 7.83
CA ASP A 168 23.41 -6.83 7.20
C ASP A 168 23.37 -6.67 5.67
N PRO A 169 24.35 -5.98 5.04
CA PRO A 169 24.33 -5.75 3.59
C PRO A 169 24.47 -7.03 2.75
N THR A 170 24.80 -8.17 3.35
CA THR A 170 24.82 -9.47 2.64
C THR A 170 23.43 -10.10 2.50
N LEU A 171 22.49 -9.74 3.39
CA LEU A 171 21.13 -10.29 3.46
C LEU A 171 20.05 -9.25 3.11
N SER A 172 20.38 -7.96 3.25
CA SER A 172 19.45 -6.85 3.13
C SER A 172 18.76 -6.78 1.78
N CYS A 173 17.44 -6.60 1.82
CA CYS A 173 16.68 -6.25 0.63
C CYS A 173 17.12 -4.91 0.02
N ALA A 174 17.71 -3.99 0.79
CA ALA A 174 18.23 -2.74 0.23
C ALA A 174 19.44 -3.00 -0.67
N SER A 175 20.39 -3.82 -0.21
CA SER A 175 21.57 -4.20 -0.98
C SER A 175 21.19 -5.03 -2.21
N TYR A 176 20.24 -5.97 -2.06
CA TYR A 176 19.65 -6.68 -3.19
C TYR A 176 19.00 -5.73 -4.21
N GLY A 177 18.29 -4.71 -3.75
CA GLY A 177 17.73 -3.67 -4.62
C GLY A 177 18.80 -2.90 -5.41
N VAL A 178 19.96 -2.62 -4.79
CA VAL A 178 21.11 -2.04 -5.48
C VAL A 178 21.68 -3.00 -6.53
N ASP A 179 21.81 -4.28 -6.20
CA ASP A 179 22.25 -5.32 -7.15
C ASP A 179 21.29 -5.42 -8.35
N LYS A 180 19.97 -5.38 -8.10
CA LYS A 180 18.94 -5.36 -9.15
C LYS A 180 18.99 -4.09 -9.99
N LEU A 181 19.22 -2.94 -9.38
CA LEU A 181 19.34 -1.67 -10.11
C LEU A 181 20.59 -1.66 -11.00
N ALA A 182 21.71 -2.16 -10.49
CA ALA A 182 22.95 -2.26 -11.25
C ALA A 182 22.78 -3.22 -12.44
N ASN A 183 22.18 -4.40 -12.22
CA ASN A 183 21.85 -5.33 -13.29
C ASN A 183 20.87 -4.71 -14.31
N TYR A 184 19.86 -3.97 -13.84
CA TYR A 184 18.94 -3.25 -14.72
C TYR A 184 19.68 -2.21 -15.58
N LEU A 185 20.71 -1.55 -15.07
CA LEU A 185 21.49 -0.56 -15.83
C LEU A 185 22.70 -1.17 -16.57
N SER A 186 22.81 -2.51 -16.61
CA SER A 186 23.99 -3.23 -17.13
C SER A 186 25.33 -2.75 -16.54
N LEU A 187 25.31 -2.33 -15.28
CA LEU A 187 26.49 -1.85 -14.56
C LEU A 187 27.05 -2.96 -13.66
N SER A 188 28.36 -3.17 -13.74
CA SER A 188 29.09 -4.03 -12.82
C SER A 188 29.43 -3.26 -11.54
N LEU A 189 28.85 -3.64 -10.40
CA LEU A 189 29.15 -3.01 -9.10
C LEU A 189 30.60 -3.25 -8.66
N THR A 190 31.25 -4.33 -9.13
CA THR A 190 32.65 -4.62 -8.79
C THR A 190 33.62 -3.68 -9.50
N ASP A 191 33.22 -3.16 -10.66
CA ASP A 191 34.08 -2.29 -11.47
C ASP A 191 34.01 -0.82 -11.00
N LEU A 192 33.02 -0.50 -10.16
CA LEU A 192 32.81 0.81 -9.57
C LEU A 192 33.09 0.75 -8.07
N PRO A 193 34.19 1.35 -7.56
CA PRO A 193 34.47 1.41 -6.13
C PRO A 193 33.30 2.00 -5.31
N ALA A 194 32.60 2.97 -5.89
CA ALA A 194 31.39 3.57 -5.31
C ALA A 194 30.19 2.60 -5.27
N GLY A 195 30.13 1.61 -6.17
CA GLY A 195 29.08 0.61 -6.24
C GLY A 195 29.09 -0.34 -5.04
N LEU A 196 30.25 -0.86 -4.67
CA LEU A 196 30.41 -1.68 -3.47
C LEU A 196 30.10 -0.89 -2.19
N LEU A 197 30.56 0.36 -2.11
CA LEU A 197 30.24 1.24 -0.98
C LEU A 197 28.73 1.53 -0.90
N LEU A 198 28.08 1.81 -2.04
CA LEU A 198 26.63 2.03 -2.09
C LEU A 198 25.88 0.79 -1.62
N ARG A 199 26.28 -0.41 -2.07
CA ARG A 199 25.70 -1.69 -1.64
C ARG A 199 25.85 -1.91 -0.13
N GLN A 200 27.00 -1.56 0.45
CA GLN A 200 27.24 -1.66 1.90
C GLN A 200 26.42 -0.64 2.70
N LEU A 201 26.26 0.58 2.20
CA LEU A 201 25.52 1.65 2.86
C LEU A 201 24.01 1.61 2.60
N ALA A 202 23.55 0.83 1.62
CA ALA A 202 22.14 0.77 1.21
C ALA A 202 21.16 0.54 2.37
N PRO A 203 21.41 -0.38 3.33
CA PRO A 203 20.52 -0.54 4.48
C PRO A 203 20.29 0.75 5.27
N ALA A 204 21.38 1.43 5.62
CA ALA A 204 21.33 2.67 6.40
C ALA A 204 20.71 3.82 5.62
N LEU A 205 21.01 3.92 4.31
CA LEU A 205 20.42 4.92 3.43
C LEU A 205 18.91 4.76 3.29
N VAL A 206 18.41 3.52 3.14
CA VAL A 206 16.97 3.25 3.03
C VAL A 206 16.23 3.56 4.33
N ILE A 207 16.72 3.06 5.48
CA ILE A 207 16.14 3.38 6.79
C ILE A 207 16.14 4.90 7.03
N GLY A 208 17.28 5.53 6.75
CA GLY A 208 17.47 6.98 6.88
C GLY A 208 16.52 7.77 6.00
N ALA A 209 16.35 7.37 4.73
CA ALA A 209 15.46 8.04 3.79
C ALA A 209 14.00 7.96 4.23
N GLU A 210 13.48 6.77 4.54
CA GLU A 210 12.09 6.58 4.97
C GLU A 210 11.78 7.36 6.26
N LEU A 211 12.66 7.25 7.28
CA LEU A 211 12.51 7.99 8.53
C LEU A 211 12.59 9.51 8.29
N THR A 212 13.53 9.96 7.46
CA THR A 212 13.70 11.38 7.14
C THR A 212 12.49 11.94 6.40
N ILE A 213 11.90 11.20 5.46
CA ILE A 213 10.65 11.61 4.78
C ILE A 213 9.54 11.83 5.81
N ALA A 214 9.34 10.88 6.73
CA ALA A 214 8.34 10.99 7.79
C ALA A 214 8.58 12.22 8.68
N LEU A 215 9.81 12.40 9.17
CA LEU A 215 10.19 13.52 10.03
C LEU A 215 10.04 14.87 9.32
N LEU A 216 10.49 14.98 8.07
CA LEU A 216 10.35 16.20 7.27
C LEU A 216 8.88 16.59 7.10
N TYR A 217 7.97 15.63 6.91
CA TYR A 217 6.54 15.93 6.89
C TYR A 217 6.03 16.42 8.25
N ILE A 218 6.40 15.77 9.35
CA ILE A 218 6.02 16.17 10.72
C ILE A 218 6.47 17.62 11.01
N VAL A 219 7.73 17.96 10.71
CA VAL A 219 8.27 19.31 10.93
C VAL A 219 7.85 20.33 9.88
N GLY A 220 7.07 19.92 8.87
CA GLY A 220 6.51 20.80 7.85
C GLY A 220 7.45 21.18 6.71
N ARG A 221 8.55 20.44 6.52
CA ARG A 221 9.49 20.58 5.40
C ARG A 221 9.04 19.75 4.20
N ARG A 222 7.78 19.91 3.80
CA ARG A 222 7.09 19.12 2.76
C ARG A 222 7.80 19.09 1.40
N LYS A 223 8.49 20.16 0.98
CA LYS A 223 9.27 20.17 -0.27
C LYS A 223 10.40 19.15 -0.21
N ALA A 224 11.20 19.23 0.84
CA ALA A 224 12.32 18.32 1.04
C ALA A 224 11.82 16.87 1.16
N ALA A 225 10.72 16.66 1.88
CA ALA A 225 10.09 15.34 1.98
C ALA A 225 9.64 14.80 0.61
N LEU A 226 8.99 15.63 -0.21
CA LEU A 226 8.53 15.24 -1.55
C LEU A 226 9.71 14.93 -2.49
N LEU A 227 10.76 15.77 -2.50
CA LEU A 227 11.94 15.55 -3.32
C LEU A 227 12.67 14.27 -2.92
N LEU A 228 12.87 14.06 -1.62
CA LEU A 228 13.49 12.85 -1.11
C LEU A 228 12.65 11.61 -1.42
N ALA A 229 11.33 11.68 -1.25
CA ALA A 229 10.41 10.59 -1.58
C ALA A 229 10.46 10.25 -3.08
N LEU A 230 10.37 11.23 -3.98
CA LEU A 230 10.46 11.00 -5.42
C LEU A 230 11.80 10.37 -5.81
N ALA A 231 12.92 10.92 -5.33
CA ALA A 231 14.25 10.37 -5.60
C ALA A 231 14.41 8.93 -5.06
N PHE A 232 13.89 8.66 -3.87
CA PHE A 232 13.91 7.33 -3.26
C PHE A 232 13.05 6.30 -4.02
N HIS A 233 11.92 6.71 -4.58
CA HIS A 233 11.01 5.79 -5.28
C HIS A 233 11.44 5.45 -6.70
N ILE A 234 12.20 6.29 -7.39
CA ILE A 234 12.70 5.98 -8.74
C ILE A 234 13.39 4.61 -8.81
N PRO A 235 14.46 4.33 -8.03
CA PRO A 235 15.12 3.02 -8.10
C PRO A 235 14.22 1.86 -7.66
N LEU A 236 13.31 2.09 -6.69
CA LEU A 236 12.34 1.08 -6.26
C LEU A 236 11.33 0.75 -7.36
N THR A 237 10.88 1.75 -8.12
CA THR A 237 9.94 1.56 -9.22
C THR A 237 10.56 0.74 -10.36
N LEU A 238 11.86 0.92 -10.61
CA LEU A 238 12.59 0.18 -11.64
C LEU A 238 12.86 -1.28 -11.28
N THR A 239 12.83 -1.64 -9.99
CA THR A 239 13.38 -2.94 -9.55
C THR A 239 12.42 -3.80 -8.73
N MET A 240 11.76 -3.25 -7.70
CA MET A 240 11.09 -4.06 -6.66
C MET A 240 9.62 -3.74 -6.45
N ALA A 241 9.20 -2.50 -6.66
CA ALA A 241 7.87 -2.02 -6.25
C ALA A 241 7.29 -1.00 -7.25
N PRO A 242 7.02 -1.39 -8.51
CA PRO A 242 6.72 -0.47 -9.60
C PRO A 242 5.48 0.42 -9.37
N ALA A 243 4.48 -0.04 -8.62
CA ALA A 243 3.24 0.70 -8.40
C ALA A 243 3.19 1.46 -7.06
N PHE A 244 4.06 1.14 -6.09
CA PHE A 244 3.96 1.68 -4.73
C PHE A 244 4.17 3.20 -4.68
N ALA A 245 5.10 3.71 -5.49
CA ALA A 245 5.37 5.15 -5.62
C ALA A 245 4.11 5.97 -5.93
N PHE A 246 3.26 5.45 -6.83
CA PHE A 246 2.06 6.16 -7.27
C PHE A 246 0.96 6.16 -6.22
N VAL A 247 0.87 5.11 -5.40
CA VAL A 247 -0.03 5.10 -4.24
C VAL A 247 0.42 6.13 -3.21
N MET A 248 1.72 6.24 -2.96
CA MET A 248 2.27 7.25 -2.04
C MET A 248 2.09 8.68 -2.56
N LEU A 249 2.08 8.91 -3.88
CA LEU A 249 1.80 10.22 -4.49
C LEU A 249 0.41 10.77 -4.12
N ILE A 250 -0.59 9.91 -3.91
CA ILE A 250 -1.91 10.33 -3.40
C ILE A 250 -1.76 10.99 -2.02
N GLY A 251 -0.99 10.34 -1.15
CA GLY A 251 -0.66 10.83 0.18
C GLY A 251 0.12 12.14 0.16
N HIS A 252 1.13 12.23 -0.71
CA HIS A 252 1.92 13.45 -0.91
C HIS A 252 1.06 14.63 -1.38
N ALA A 253 0.08 14.41 -2.27
CA ALA A 253 -0.82 15.45 -2.74
C ALA A 253 -1.69 16.04 -1.62
N ALA A 254 -1.98 15.28 -0.55
CA ALA A 254 -2.70 15.80 0.60
C ALA A 254 -1.95 16.94 1.32
N PHE A 255 -0.63 17.09 1.12
CA PHE A 255 0.17 18.18 1.67
C PHE A 255 0.18 19.47 0.84
N LEU A 256 -0.41 19.44 -0.36
CA LEU A 256 -0.48 20.58 -1.27
C LEU A 256 -1.72 21.43 -0.97
N SER A 257 -1.52 22.74 -0.98
CA SER A 257 -2.58 23.74 -0.94
C SER A 257 -2.91 24.24 -2.33
N ASP A 258 -4.02 24.96 -2.47
CA ASP A 258 -4.42 25.54 -3.76
C ASP A 258 -3.36 26.51 -4.32
N GLU A 259 -2.62 27.21 -3.45
CA GLU A 259 -1.49 28.06 -3.86
C GLU A 259 -0.35 27.22 -4.45
N ASP A 260 0.00 26.12 -3.78
CA ASP A 260 1.04 25.22 -4.28
C ASP A 260 0.65 24.67 -5.67
N LEU A 261 -0.63 24.31 -5.87
CA LEU A 261 -1.12 23.83 -7.16
C LEU A 261 -1.07 24.89 -8.26
N ARG A 262 -1.34 26.16 -7.94
CA ARG A 262 -1.17 27.27 -8.88
C ARG A 262 0.30 27.43 -9.25
N LEU A 263 1.20 27.39 -8.27
CA LEU A 263 2.65 27.46 -8.49
C LEU A 263 3.13 26.30 -9.36
N PHE A 264 2.68 25.07 -9.09
CA PHE A 264 2.95 23.92 -9.94
C PHE A 264 2.46 24.15 -11.37
N ALA A 265 1.22 24.62 -11.56
CA ALA A 265 0.68 24.90 -12.90
C ALA A 265 1.44 26.00 -13.64
N GLU A 266 1.82 27.08 -12.95
CA GLU A 266 2.63 28.17 -13.49
C GLU A 266 4.02 27.69 -13.90
N ARG A 267 4.70 26.94 -13.02
CA ARG A 267 6.02 26.38 -13.30
C ARG A 267 5.98 25.30 -14.36
N GLY A 268 4.90 24.52 -14.43
CA GLY A 268 4.68 23.54 -15.48
C GLY A 268 4.53 24.21 -16.85
N ARG A 269 3.81 25.33 -16.94
CA ARG A 269 3.73 26.13 -18.18
C ARG A 269 5.06 26.79 -18.53
N GLN A 270 5.77 27.33 -17.55
CA GLN A 270 7.04 28.04 -17.76
C GLN A 270 8.19 27.09 -18.15
N PHE A 271 8.28 25.94 -17.49
CA PHE A 271 9.40 25.00 -17.61
C PHE A 271 9.00 23.67 -18.26
N GLY A 272 7.82 23.60 -18.90
CA GLY A 272 7.29 22.35 -19.46
C GLY A 272 8.26 21.64 -20.41
N ALA A 273 8.89 22.40 -21.32
CA ALA A 273 9.90 21.86 -22.24
C ALA A 273 11.12 21.28 -21.50
N TRP A 274 11.56 21.93 -20.41
CA TRP A 274 12.68 21.44 -19.59
C TRP A 274 12.31 20.22 -18.77
N ILE A 275 11.10 20.18 -18.20
CA ILE A 275 10.58 19.04 -17.44
C ILE A 275 10.46 17.82 -18.36
N ILE A 276 9.85 17.98 -19.53
CA ILE A 276 9.68 16.90 -20.51
C ILE A 276 11.03 16.49 -21.08
N GLY A 277 11.85 17.45 -21.53
CA GLY A 277 13.17 17.17 -22.09
C GLY A 277 14.10 16.48 -21.09
N GLY A 278 14.09 16.90 -19.82
CA GLY A 278 14.84 16.25 -18.76
C GLY A 278 14.34 14.83 -18.48
N ALA A 279 13.03 14.62 -18.39
CA ALA A 279 12.46 13.29 -18.19
C ALA A 279 12.79 12.35 -19.35
N LEU A 280 12.62 12.80 -20.60
CA LEU A 280 12.99 12.05 -21.80
C LEU A 280 14.47 11.71 -21.83
N LEU A 281 15.34 12.67 -21.51
CA LEU A 281 16.78 12.44 -21.42
C LEU A 281 17.11 11.34 -20.41
N MET A 282 16.51 11.38 -19.22
CA MET A 282 16.75 10.38 -18.18
C MET A 282 16.25 8.99 -18.58
N ILE A 283 15.05 8.87 -19.16
CA ILE A 283 14.54 7.58 -19.65
C ILE A 283 15.42 7.05 -20.80
N THR A 284 15.82 7.91 -21.74
CA THR A 284 16.69 7.50 -22.85
C THR A 284 18.01 6.99 -22.28
N LEU A 285 18.59 7.69 -21.30
CA LEU A 285 19.82 7.25 -20.65
C LEU A 285 19.63 5.90 -19.96
N THR A 286 18.59 5.71 -19.14
CA THR A 286 18.36 4.44 -18.45
C THR A 286 18.02 3.30 -19.42
N THR A 287 17.28 3.56 -20.49
CA THR A 287 16.98 2.58 -21.55
C THR A 287 18.23 2.16 -22.31
N VAL A 288 19.10 3.12 -22.65
CA VAL A 288 20.38 2.83 -23.32
C VAL A 288 21.29 2.00 -22.41
N LEU A 289 21.36 2.34 -21.12
CA LEU A 289 22.12 1.57 -20.13
C LEU A 289 21.53 0.17 -19.91
N HIS A 290 20.20 0.04 -19.94
CA HIS A 290 19.52 -1.25 -19.85
C HIS A 290 19.79 -2.16 -21.06
N GLY A 291 20.13 -1.59 -22.22
CA GLY A 291 20.45 -2.34 -23.43
C GLY A 291 19.21 -2.78 -24.23
N GLY A 292 18.01 -2.26 -23.92
CA GLY A 292 16.78 -2.67 -24.60
C GLY A 292 15.50 -2.08 -24.02
N THR A 293 14.35 -2.52 -24.54
CA THR A 293 13.00 -2.06 -24.12
C THR A 293 12.08 -3.22 -23.75
N ASP A 294 12.66 -4.33 -23.28
CA ASP A 294 11.93 -5.59 -23.07
C ASP A 294 10.76 -5.43 -22.07
N ASP A 295 10.86 -4.46 -21.16
CA ASP A 295 9.73 -3.99 -20.33
C ASP A 295 9.30 -2.56 -20.68
N TRP A 296 8.68 -2.39 -21.85
CA TRP A 296 8.12 -1.12 -22.31
C TRP A 296 7.13 -0.48 -21.30
N THR A 297 6.59 -1.27 -20.37
CA THR A 297 5.64 -0.80 -19.36
C THR A 297 6.29 0.03 -18.26
N MET A 298 7.61 -0.10 -18.07
CA MET A 298 8.39 0.72 -17.13
C MET A 298 8.62 2.14 -17.63
N LEU A 299 8.82 2.31 -18.94
CA LEU A 299 9.12 3.60 -19.57
C LEU A 299 8.16 4.73 -19.15
N PRO A 300 6.81 4.59 -19.24
CA PRO A 300 5.90 5.65 -18.84
C PRO A 300 5.91 5.92 -17.32
N ARG A 301 6.18 4.90 -16.50
CA ARG A 301 6.23 5.04 -15.03
C ARG A 301 7.48 5.80 -14.60
N GLU A 302 8.61 5.41 -15.16
CA GLU A 302 9.89 6.09 -14.97
C GLU A 302 9.83 7.54 -15.46
N ALA A 303 9.30 7.75 -16.66
CA ALA A 303 9.11 9.09 -17.23
C ALA A 303 8.40 10.03 -16.29
N LEU A 304 7.28 9.54 -15.73
CA LEU A 304 6.46 10.31 -14.84
C LEU A 304 7.21 10.66 -13.55
N LEU A 305 7.96 9.73 -12.96
CA LEU A 305 8.71 9.99 -11.74
C LEU A 305 9.84 11.01 -11.97
N TRP A 306 10.57 10.92 -13.09
CA TRP A 306 11.57 11.94 -13.45
C TRP A 306 10.92 13.30 -13.69
N ALA A 307 9.83 13.35 -14.46
CA ALA A 307 9.10 14.59 -14.71
C ALA A 307 8.59 15.21 -13.39
N LEU A 308 8.03 14.41 -12.49
CA LEU A 308 7.59 14.86 -11.17
C LEU A 308 8.74 15.37 -10.31
N LEU A 309 9.90 14.71 -10.35
CA LEU A 309 11.09 15.14 -9.60
C LEU A 309 11.57 16.50 -10.09
N PHE A 310 11.75 16.69 -11.40
CA PHE A 310 12.14 17.98 -11.98
C PHE A 310 11.10 19.05 -11.70
N TRP A 311 9.81 18.74 -11.85
CA TRP A 311 8.73 19.68 -11.60
C TRP A 311 8.68 20.12 -10.14
N ALA A 312 8.84 19.18 -9.20
CA ALA A 312 8.91 19.48 -7.76
C ALA A 312 10.17 20.27 -7.39
N ALA A 313 11.31 20.00 -8.04
CA ALA A 313 12.55 20.71 -7.78
C ALA A 313 12.43 22.20 -8.17
N LEU A 314 11.88 22.45 -9.36
CA LEU A 314 11.66 23.78 -9.93
C LEU A 314 10.52 24.57 -9.26
N THR A 315 9.64 23.90 -8.51
CA THR A 315 8.52 24.56 -7.82
C THR A 315 8.94 24.99 -6.41
N PRO A 316 8.96 26.30 -6.10
CA PRO A 316 9.20 26.75 -4.73
C PRO A 316 7.98 26.41 -3.88
N LEU A 317 8.19 25.74 -2.75
CA LEU A 317 7.12 25.39 -1.81
C LEU A 317 7.50 25.88 -0.42
N SER A 318 6.66 26.74 0.14
CA SER A 318 6.86 27.29 1.49
C SER A 318 6.77 26.19 2.55
N PRO A 319 7.59 26.24 3.61
CA PRO A 319 7.50 25.31 4.74
C PRO A 319 6.13 25.48 5.43
N ARG A 320 5.50 24.36 5.77
CA ARG A 320 4.17 24.32 6.40
C ARG A 320 4.03 23.06 7.25
N ALA A 321 3.80 23.24 8.55
CA ALA A 321 3.63 22.13 9.50
C ALA A 321 2.46 21.20 9.11
N LEU A 322 2.64 19.90 9.35
CA LEU A 322 1.69 18.80 9.10
C LEU A 322 0.25 19.12 9.57
N TRP A 323 0.17 19.74 10.74
CA TRP A 323 -1.08 19.95 11.48
C TRP A 323 -1.76 21.30 11.20
N ARG A 324 -1.14 22.16 10.38
CA ARG A 324 -1.80 23.40 9.97
C ARG A 324 -2.94 23.06 8.99
N PRO A 325 -4.17 23.55 9.23
CA PRO A 325 -5.28 23.35 8.31
C PRO A 325 -4.88 23.84 6.91
N THR A 326 -5.34 23.13 5.88
CA THR A 326 -5.01 23.41 4.48
C THR A 326 -5.63 24.73 4.02
N LEU A 327 -6.79 25.05 4.57
CA LEU A 327 -7.57 26.26 4.26
C LEU A 327 -7.42 27.28 5.40
N PRO A 328 -6.84 28.46 5.13
CA PRO A 328 -6.75 29.54 6.12
C PRO A 328 -8.15 29.96 6.58
N GLY A 329 -8.32 30.20 7.89
CA GLY A 329 -9.52 30.83 8.46
C GLY A 329 -10.74 29.94 8.67
N GLN A 330 -10.66 28.62 8.45
CA GLN A 330 -11.83 27.74 8.61
C GLN A 330 -11.78 26.89 9.89
N PRO A 331 -12.83 26.95 10.74
CA PRO A 331 -12.88 26.16 11.97
C PRO A 331 -13.08 24.69 11.62
N THR A 332 -12.08 23.85 11.88
CA THR A 332 -12.20 22.40 11.75
C THR A 332 -13.05 21.81 12.87
N SER A 333 -13.90 20.84 12.56
CA SER A 333 -14.61 20.08 13.60
C SER A 333 -13.61 19.26 14.41
N ARG A 334 -13.55 19.47 15.72
CA ARG A 334 -12.74 18.66 16.65
C ARG A 334 -13.08 17.17 16.53
N ALA A 335 -14.36 16.84 16.40
CA ALA A 335 -14.82 15.46 16.26
C ALA A 335 -14.30 14.80 14.97
N ALA A 336 -14.35 15.51 13.84
CA ALA A 336 -13.87 14.98 12.56
C ALA A 336 -12.35 14.75 12.56
N ARG A 337 -11.58 15.68 13.15
CA ARG A 337 -10.13 15.49 13.38
C ARG A 337 -9.84 14.36 14.35
N GLY A 338 -10.64 14.22 15.41
CA GLY A 338 -10.54 13.11 16.36
C GLY A 338 -10.70 11.76 15.67
N LEU A 339 -11.73 11.61 14.83
CA LEU A 339 -11.94 10.38 14.06
C LEU A 339 -10.81 10.11 13.07
N ALA A 340 -10.34 11.13 12.34
CA ALA A 340 -9.19 10.98 11.43
C ALA A 340 -7.92 10.55 12.18
N THR A 341 -7.69 11.10 13.37
CA THR A 341 -6.56 10.74 14.24
C THR A 341 -6.71 9.30 14.76
N LEU A 342 -7.92 8.92 15.19
CA LEU A 342 -8.22 7.55 15.60
C LEU A 342 -7.96 6.56 14.46
N ALA A 343 -8.36 6.88 13.23
CA ALA A 343 -8.11 6.01 12.07
C ALA A 343 -6.61 5.81 11.80
N VAL A 344 -5.79 6.87 11.92
CA VAL A 344 -4.32 6.76 11.82
C VAL A 344 -3.74 5.95 12.98
N ALA A 345 -4.24 6.15 14.20
CA ALA A 345 -3.81 5.38 15.37
C ALA A 345 -4.16 3.88 15.22
N LEU A 346 -5.35 3.55 14.70
CA LEU A 346 -5.74 2.18 14.39
C LEU A 346 -4.83 1.56 13.33
N TYR A 347 -4.43 2.33 12.31
CA TYR A 347 -3.44 1.87 11.33
C TYR A 347 -2.07 1.60 11.98
N LEU A 348 -1.60 2.45 12.90
CA LEU A 348 -0.35 2.22 13.62
C LEU A 348 -0.42 0.97 14.51
N VAL A 349 -1.53 0.76 15.22
CA VAL A 349 -1.77 -0.47 15.99
C VAL A 349 -1.75 -1.69 15.06
N HIS A 350 -2.39 -1.59 13.89
CA HIS A 350 -2.33 -2.62 12.86
C HIS A 350 -0.90 -2.87 12.37
N ALA A 351 -0.12 -1.83 12.08
CA ALA A 351 1.27 -1.97 11.64
C ALA A 351 2.18 -2.59 12.72
N LEU A 352 1.80 -2.50 14.01
CA LEU A 352 2.52 -3.12 15.12
C LEU A 352 2.14 -4.59 15.38
N THR A 353 1.14 -5.15 14.70
CA THR A 353 0.75 -6.55 14.89
C THR A 353 1.81 -7.61 14.55
N PRO A 354 2.82 -7.38 13.67
CA PRO A 354 3.89 -8.35 13.46
C PRO A 354 4.64 -8.66 14.76
N TYR A 355 4.79 -7.65 15.62
CA TYR A 355 5.50 -7.76 16.89
C TYR A 355 4.75 -8.52 17.98
N LEU A 356 3.48 -8.81 17.74
CA LEU A 356 2.67 -9.68 18.57
C LEU A 356 2.55 -11.08 17.96
N GLY A 357 3.14 -11.32 16.79
CA GLY A 357 3.00 -12.57 16.02
C GLY A 357 1.63 -12.76 15.39
N LEU A 358 0.81 -11.70 15.29
CA LEU A 358 -0.59 -11.82 14.86
C LEU A 358 -0.76 -11.70 13.35
N ARG A 359 0.07 -10.88 12.70
CA ARG A 359 -0.05 -10.60 11.26
C ARG A 359 1.20 -9.92 10.73
N PHE A 360 1.64 -10.31 9.55
CA PHE A 360 2.71 -9.67 8.80
C PHE A 360 2.19 -8.84 7.61
N GLN A 361 1.24 -9.38 6.83
CA GLN A 361 0.82 -8.75 5.59
C GLN A 361 0.07 -7.43 5.83
N HIS A 362 0.30 -6.45 4.95
CA HIS A 362 -0.29 -5.11 4.95
C HIS A 362 0.06 -4.22 6.17
N THR A 363 1.18 -4.52 6.83
CA THR A 363 1.65 -3.76 8.00
C THR A 363 2.68 -2.70 7.64
N ALA A 364 2.90 -2.44 6.34
CA ALA A 364 4.06 -1.69 5.81
C ALA A 364 5.44 -2.36 6.06
N ALA A 365 5.48 -3.65 6.42
CA ALA A 365 6.73 -4.41 6.54
C ALA A 365 7.30 -4.91 5.18
N MET A 366 6.91 -4.30 4.05
CA MET A 366 7.39 -4.71 2.72
C MET A 366 8.91 -4.47 2.58
N VAL A 367 9.61 -5.38 1.91
CA VAL A 367 11.05 -5.24 1.64
C VAL A 367 11.87 -5.01 2.93
N SER A 368 11.48 -5.63 4.04
CA SER A 368 12.08 -5.35 5.35
C SER A 368 12.97 -6.46 5.89
N ASN A 369 13.03 -7.66 5.30
CA ASN A 369 13.65 -8.85 5.91
C ASN A 369 13.09 -9.23 7.30
N LEU A 370 12.01 -8.61 7.78
CA LEU A 370 11.49 -8.87 9.12
C LEU A 370 10.99 -10.32 9.26
N ARG A 371 11.48 -11.01 10.29
CA ARG A 371 11.08 -12.36 10.72
C ARG A 371 10.31 -12.28 12.03
N ILE A 372 9.15 -12.95 12.10
CA ILE A 372 8.27 -12.98 13.29
C ILE A 372 7.98 -14.40 13.79
N ASP A 373 8.64 -15.41 13.22
CA ASP A 373 8.53 -16.81 13.57
C ASP A 373 9.50 -17.22 14.71
N ARG A 374 9.18 -18.32 15.39
CA ARG A 374 9.91 -18.77 16.58
C ARG A 374 11.36 -19.10 16.28
N GLY A 375 12.27 -18.56 17.09
CA GLY A 375 13.72 -18.81 16.99
C GLY A 375 14.42 -18.00 15.89
N CYS A 376 13.66 -17.39 14.98
CA CYS A 376 14.14 -16.59 13.87
C CYS A 376 13.86 -15.09 14.04
N TRP A 377 13.30 -14.68 15.18
CA TRP A 377 12.97 -13.30 15.48
C TRP A 377 14.20 -12.38 15.34
N ASN A 378 14.15 -11.42 14.42
CA ASN A 378 15.34 -10.65 14.05
C ASN A 378 15.25 -9.15 14.36
N HIS A 379 14.15 -8.64 14.89
CA HIS A 379 14.01 -7.21 15.18
C HIS A 379 14.96 -6.73 16.30
N LEU A 380 15.57 -5.56 16.13
CA LEU A 380 16.62 -5.06 17.03
C LEU A 380 16.08 -4.43 18.33
N VAL A 381 14.89 -3.83 18.26
CA VAL A 381 14.29 -3.10 19.41
C VAL A 381 13.27 -3.94 20.16
N ILE A 382 12.28 -4.48 19.45
CA ILE A 382 11.25 -5.34 20.05
C ILE A 382 11.78 -6.77 20.22
N PRO A 383 11.81 -7.32 21.44
CA PRO A 383 12.27 -8.69 21.69
C PRO A 383 11.20 -9.74 21.39
N GLU A 384 11.62 -10.98 21.09
CA GLU A 384 10.71 -12.10 20.79
C GLU A 384 9.70 -12.39 21.91
N ARG A 385 10.04 -12.11 23.17
CA ARG A 385 9.15 -12.33 24.33
C ARG A 385 7.83 -11.52 24.28
N TRP A 386 7.70 -10.54 23.39
CA TRP A 386 6.45 -9.80 23.18
C TRP A 386 5.48 -10.54 22.24
N ARG A 387 5.98 -11.52 21.50
CA ARG A 387 5.19 -12.34 20.60
C ARG A 387 4.18 -13.16 21.42
N LEU A 388 2.92 -13.05 21.04
CA LEU A 388 1.83 -13.77 21.72
C LEU A 388 1.64 -15.17 21.14
N ARG A 389 1.86 -15.34 19.83
CA ARG A 389 1.62 -16.60 19.10
C ARG A 389 2.61 -16.82 17.96
N ASP A 390 2.80 -18.09 17.61
CA ASP A 390 3.42 -18.54 16.36
C ASP A 390 2.39 -19.27 15.52
N ASP A 391 1.83 -18.60 14.51
CA ASP A 391 0.82 -19.20 13.65
C ASP A 391 1.44 -19.87 12.39
N TYR A 392 2.76 -19.95 12.27
CA TYR A 392 3.40 -20.70 11.20
C TYR A 392 3.32 -22.22 11.44
N ILE A 393 2.99 -22.93 10.38
CA ILE A 393 2.95 -24.39 10.28
C ILE A 393 4.32 -24.86 9.83
N ARG A 394 4.90 -25.80 10.59
CA ARG A 394 6.15 -26.49 10.26
C ARG A 394 5.80 -27.92 9.92
N VAL A 395 6.15 -28.37 8.72
CA VAL A 395 5.95 -29.75 8.28
C VAL A 395 7.25 -30.49 8.49
N ASP A 396 7.22 -31.57 9.26
CA ASP A 396 8.38 -32.38 9.60
C ASP A 396 8.44 -33.66 8.76
N GLU A 397 7.28 -34.17 8.31
CA GLU A 397 7.17 -35.30 7.39
C GLU A 397 6.07 -35.01 6.36
N VAL A 398 6.34 -35.34 5.09
CA VAL A 398 5.39 -35.18 3.97
C VAL A 398 5.67 -36.25 2.93
N TYR A 399 4.63 -36.76 2.29
CA TYR A 399 4.77 -37.49 1.05
C TYR A 399 3.51 -37.44 0.20
N PHE A 400 3.68 -37.68 -1.10
CA PHE A 400 2.59 -37.82 -2.06
C PHE A 400 2.48 -39.29 -2.47
N HIS A 401 1.39 -39.98 -2.17
CA HIS A 401 1.20 -41.42 -2.38
C HIS A 401 2.14 -42.32 -1.54
N LYS A 402 3.45 -42.13 -1.64
CA LYS A 402 4.50 -42.78 -0.84
C LYS A 402 5.75 -41.87 -0.75
N PRO A 403 6.61 -42.03 0.26
CA PRO A 403 7.83 -41.22 0.39
C PRO A 403 8.69 -41.20 -0.88
N GLY A 404 9.13 -40.00 -1.30
CA GLY A 404 9.99 -39.79 -2.45
C GLY A 404 9.28 -39.86 -3.80
N PHE A 405 7.95 -39.92 -3.85
CA PHE A 405 7.21 -39.99 -5.11
C PHE A 405 7.35 -38.69 -5.93
N ILE A 406 7.27 -37.53 -5.27
CA ILE A 406 7.51 -36.21 -5.87
C ILE A 406 8.49 -35.44 -4.96
N ALA A 407 9.74 -35.90 -4.92
CA ALA A 407 10.77 -35.38 -4.02
C ALA A 407 10.88 -33.83 -4.05
N GLU A 408 10.81 -33.21 -5.23
CA GLU A 408 10.86 -31.73 -5.35
C GLU A 408 9.76 -31.02 -4.54
N TYR A 409 8.55 -31.58 -4.51
CA TYR A 409 7.42 -30.97 -3.79
C TYR A 409 7.52 -31.27 -2.30
N GLU A 410 8.00 -32.47 -1.94
CA GLU A 410 8.29 -32.84 -0.56
C GLU A 410 9.34 -31.91 0.04
N ASP A 411 10.47 -31.71 -0.64
CA ASP A 411 11.54 -30.78 -0.25
C ASP A 411 11.01 -29.36 -0.06
N LYS A 412 10.21 -28.87 -1.02
CA LYS A 412 9.60 -27.54 -0.92
C LYS A 412 8.70 -27.40 0.31
N VAL A 413 7.95 -28.44 0.67
CA VAL A 413 7.09 -28.44 1.86
C VAL A 413 7.93 -28.46 3.13
N LEU A 414 8.99 -29.26 3.17
CA LEU A 414 9.86 -29.40 4.32
C LEU A 414 10.72 -28.17 4.58
N ASP A 415 11.16 -27.46 3.54
CA ASP A 415 12.07 -26.31 3.65
C ASP A 415 11.38 -24.99 3.99
N GLN A 416 10.06 -24.91 3.84
CA GLN A 416 9.30 -23.68 3.99
C GLN A 416 8.45 -23.65 5.27
N LEU A 417 8.21 -22.45 5.75
CA LEU A 417 7.17 -22.16 6.73
C LEU A 417 5.86 -21.89 6.00
N TRP A 418 4.81 -22.55 6.49
CA TRP A 418 3.48 -22.49 5.91
C TRP A 418 2.54 -21.69 6.81
N ASN A 419 1.46 -21.19 6.23
CA ASN A 419 0.30 -20.71 6.97
C ASN A 419 -0.96 -21.40 6.46
N THR A 420 -2.06 -21.30 7.20
CA THR A 420 -3.33 -21.97 6.89
C THR A 420 -3.83 -21.69 5.48
N THR A 421 -3.76 -20.43 5.04
CA THR A 421 -4.14 -20.03 3.68
C THR A 421 -3.27 -20.70 2.61
N GLN A 422 -1.96 -20.83 2.85
CA GLN A 422 -1.06 -21.54 1.93
C GLN A 422 -1.34 -23.04 1.90
N VAL A 423 -1.61 -23.69 3.04
CA VAL A 423 -1.96 -25.13 3.08
C VAL A 423 -3.29 -25.39 2.38
N ARG A 424 -4.29 -24.50 2.51
CA ARG A 424 -5.54 -24.58 1.73
C ARG A 424 -5.28 -24.45 0.23
N GLN A 425 -4.41 -23.52 -0.16
CA GLN A 425 -4.00 -23.37 -1.56
C GLN A 425 -3.25 -24.60 -2.06
N MET A 426 -2.39 -25.18 -1.25
CA MET A 426 -1.67 -26.41 -1.53
C MET A 426 -2.65 -27.56 -1.79
N ARG A 427 -3.66 -27.75 -0.92
CA ARG A 427 -4.76 -28.70 -1.11
C ARG A 427 -5.47 -28.48 -2.45
N ARG A 428 -5.93 -27.25 -2.73
CA ARG A 428 -6.63 -26.93 -3.99
C ARG A 428 -5.81 -27.21 -5.25
N ASN A 429 -4.51 -26.91 -5.21
CA ASN A 429 -3.67 -26.97 -6.39
C ASN A 429 -3.02 -28.34 -6.61
N TRP A 430 -2.76 -29.09 -5.54
CA TRP A 430 -1.95 -30.30 -5.60
C TRP A 430 -2.76 -31.58 -5.38
N CYS A 431 -3.98 -31.50 -4.83
CA CYS A 431 -4.82 -32.69 -4.69
C CYS A 431 -5.31 -33.20 -6.04
N LYS A 432 -4.81 -34.37 -6.42
CA LYS A 432 -5.20 -35.19 -7.57
C LYS A 432 -5.26 -36.64 -7.12
N ASP A 433 -6.11 -37.46 -7.71
CA ASP A 433 -6.26 -38.87 -7.27
C ASP A 433 -4.94 -39.66 -7.33
N GLU A 434 -4.08 -39.34 -8.30
CA GLU A 434 -2.78 -39.98 -8.52
C GLU A 434 -1.76 -39.75 -7.40
N VAL A 435 -1.90 -38.65 -6.65
CA VAL A 435 -0.94 -38.25 -5.61
C VAL A 435 -1.41 -38.61 -4.20
N ARG A 436 -2.54 -39.32 -4.08
CA ARG A 436 -3.12 -39.68 -2.78
C ARG A 436 -2.50 -40.96 -2.20
N PRO A 437 -2.34 -41.05 -0.88
CA PRO A 437 -2.62 -39.99 0.10
C PRO A 437 -1.58 -38.85 0.06
N PHE A 438 -2.03 -37.61 0.27
CA PHE A 438 -1.13 -36.48 0.50
C PHE A 438 -0.91 -36.30 2.00
N TYR A 439 0.06 -37.02 2.53
CA TYR A 439 0.34 -37.09 3.98
C TYR A 439 1.10 -35.85 4.46
N LEU A 440 0.75 -35.33 5.63
CA LEU A 440 1.48 -34.27 6.32
C LEU A 440 1.53 -34.52 7.83
N LYS A 441 2.70 -34.33 8.42
CA LYS A 441 2.89 -34.33 9.87
C LYS A 441 3.86 -33.24 10.28
N GLY A 442 3.60 -32.61 11.42
CA GLY A 442 4.48 -31.57 11.92
C GLY A 442 3.92 -30.84 13.13
N THR A 443 4.20 -29.54 13.23
CA THR A 443 3.79 -28.70 14.37
C THR A 443 3.11 -27.40 13.95
N TRP A 444 2.07 -27.03 14.69
CA TRP A 444 1.39 -25.73 14.60
C TRP A 444 1.11 -25.21 16.00
N ARG A 445 1.49 -23.97 16.31
CA ARG A 445 1.41 -23.42 17.68
C ARG A 445 2.10 -24.29 18.75
N ALA A 446 3.15 -25.01 18.37
CA ALA A 446 3.85 -26.01 19.18
C ALA A 446 3.01 -27.25 19.55
N GLU A 447 1.82 -27.41 18.98
CA GLU A 447 1.02 -28.63 19.06
C GLU A 447 1.35 -29.51 17.84
N PRO A 448 1.61 -30.81 18.04
CA PRO A 448 1.81 -31.73 16.93
C PRO A 448 0.50 -31.92 16.17
N PHE A 449 0.59 -32.06 14.85
CA PHE A 449 -0.53 -32.47 14.00
C PHE A 449 -0.09 -33.57 13.04
N GLU A 450 -1.05 -34.37 12.63
CA GLU A 450 -0.89 -35.42 11.62
C GLU A 450 -2.16 -35.43 10.76
N ILE A 451 -1.98 -35.44 9.44
CA ILE A 451 -3.02 -35.48 8.44
C ILE A 451 -2.68 -36.63 7.50
N ASP A 452 -3.45 -37.72 7.62
CA ASP A 452 -3.23 -38.93 6.81
C ASP A 452 -3.35 -38.65 5.31
N ASP A 453 -4.34 -37.85 4.92
CA ASP A 453 -4.55 -37.41 3.54
C ASP A 453 -5.17 -36.01 3.50
N LEU A 454 -4.38 -35.00 3.15
CA LEU A 454 -4.85 -33.61 2.99
C LEU A 454 -5.96 -33.49 1.93
N CYS A 455 -6.07 -34.48 1.03
CA CYS A 455 -7.06 -34.52 -0.03
C CYS A 455 -8.36 -35.26 0.36
N ALA A 456 -8.47 -35.75 1.60
CA ALA A 456 -9.69 -36.40 2.09
C ALA A 456 -10.90 -35.44 2.10
N ASP A 457 -12.10 -36.01 1.95
CA ASP A 457 -13.38 -35.33 2.12
C ASP A 457 -14.35 -36.26 2.87
N PRO A 458 -14.79 -35.91 4.10
CA PRO A 458 -14.41 -34.71 4.87
C PRO A 458 -12.96 -34.77 5.37
N LEU A 459 -12.33 -33.60 5.47
CA LEU A 459 -11.01 -33.42 6.11
C LEU A 459 -11.22 -32.80 7.50
N PRO A 460 -10.87 -33.47 8.61
CA PRO A 460 -10.77 -32.80 9.91
C PRO A 460 -9.65 -31.76 9.83
N TRP A 461 -9.99 -30.47 9.84
CA TRP A 461 -9.01 -29.40 9.64
C TRP A 461 -8.37 -29.01 10.97
N PRO A 462 -7.10 -29.41 11.25
CA PRO A 462 -6.50 -29.16 12.56
C PRO A 462 -6.26 -27.67 12.85
N PHE A 463 -6.43 -26.81 11.84
CA PHE A 463 -6.17 -25.38 11.92
C PHE A 463 -7.45 -24.51 11.98
N GLU A 464 -8.60 -25.08 12.37
CA GLU A 464 -9.88 -24.34 12.48
C GLU A 464 -9.79 -23.08 13.35
N ARG A 465 -8.98 -23.11 14.41
CA ARG A 465 -8.78 -22.00 15.37
C ARG A 465 -7.68 -21.01 14.95
N ALA A 466 -7.41 -20.89 13.66
CA ALA A 466 -6.35 -20.03 13.16
C ALA A 466 -6.66 -18.54 13.22
N GLY A 467 -7.93 -18.14 13.31
CA GLY A 467 -8.35 -16.76 13.47
C GLY A 467 -7.75 -16.10 14.72
N VAL A 468 -7.60 -14.77 14.66
CA VAL A 468 -7.06 -13.98 15.78
C VAL A 468 -7.89 -14.18 17.06
N PHE A 469 -9.21 -14.29 16.92
CA PHE A 469 -10.17 -14.44 18.01
C PHE A 469 -10.95 -15.77 17.99
N GLY A 470 -10.42 -16.81 17.33
CA GLY A 470 -11.10 -18.11 17.21
C GLY A 470 -11.10 -18.61 15.76
N GLU A 471 -12.27 -18.89 15.22
CA GLU A 471 -12.42 -19.33 13.83
C GLU A 471 -12.10 -18.19 12.86
N GLU A 472 -11.46 -18.53 11.74
CA GLU A 472 -11.08 -17.56 10.71
C GLU A 472 -12.31 -17.21 9.85
N ILE A 473 -12.87 -16.00 10.05
CA ILE A 473 -14.05 -15.51 9.29
C ILE A 473 -13.76 -15.47 7.78
N PHE A 474 -12.51 -15.17 7.40
CA PHE A 474 -12.07 -15.07 6.02
C PHE A 474 -10.97 -16.09 5.76
N GLU A 475 -11.37 -17.29 5.37
CA GLU A 475 -10.48 -18.45 5.23
C GLU A 475 -9.28 -18.24 4.29
N ASP A 476 -9.48 -17.41 3.27
CA ASP A 476 -8.51 -17.06 2.24
C ASP A 476 -7.80 -15.73 2.54
N HIS A 477 -7.93 -15.18 3.74
CA HIS A 477 -7.25 -13.94 4.09
C HIS A 477 -5.78 -14.18 4.44
N LEU A 478 -4.87 -13.65 3.62
CA LEU A 478 -3.44 -13.84 3.84
C LEU A 478 -2.92 -12.94 4.98
N ARG A 479 -2.60 -13.54 6.12
CA ARG A 479 -2.05 -12.81 7.29
C ARG A 479 -0.53 -12.82 7.35
N PHE A 480 0.14 -13.86 6.87
CA PHE A 480 1.57 -14.09 7.06
C PHE A 480 2.35 -14.03 5.74
N GLN A 481 3.68 -13.96 5.85
CA GLN A 481 4.57 -14.04 4.68
C GLN A 481 4.38 -15.37 3.96
N ARG A 482 4.63 -15.36 2.65
CA ARG A 482 4.71 -16.56 1.81
C ARG A 482 6.17 -16.89 1.55
N ASN A 483 6.44 -18.13 1.16
CA ASN A 483 7.77 -18.60 0.71
C ASN A 483 8.89 -18.33 1.72
N LEU A 484 8.58 -18.38 3.01
CA LEU A 484 9.53 -18.09 4.06
C LEU A 484 10.33 -19.37 4.37
N PRO A 485 11.67 -19.40 4.23
CA PRO A 485 12.44 -20.59 4.59
C PRO A 485 12.42 -20.83 6.10
N ARG A 486 12.49 -22.09 6.52
CA ARG A 486 12.59 -22.48 7.94
C ARG A 486 13.92 -22.06 8.56
N THR A 487 14.96 -21.98 7.76
CA THR A 487 16.31 -21.62 8.20
C THR A 487 16.46 -20.11 8.38
N CYS A 488 17.38 -19.75 9.28
CA CYS A 488 17.76 -18.38 9.57
C CYS A 488 19.28 -18.25 9.63
N PRO A 489 19.85 -17.12 9.17
CA PRO A 489 19.16 -15.94 8.62
C PRO A 489 18.56 -16.17 7.22
N ALA A 490 17.68 -15.27 6.76
CA ALA A 490 17.07 -15.36 5.44
C ALA A 490 17.35 -14.10 4.60
N ALA A 491 17.72 -14.33 3.34
CA ALA A 491 17.87 -13.26 2.36
C ALA A 491 16.51 -12.62 2.01
N CYS A 492 16.55 -11.56 1.19
CA CYS A 492 15.34 -10.93 0.69
C CYS A 492 14.42 -11.94 -0.04
N ILE A 493 13.12 -11.90 0.26
CA ILE A 493 12.10 -12.85 -0.27
C ILE A 493 11.43 -12.30 -1.55
N HIS A 494 11.90 -11.17 -2.06
CA HIS A 494 11.44 -10.54 -3.31
C HIS A 494 12.47 -10.79 -4.41
#